data_AF-A0A496XEQ7-F1
#
_entry.id   AF-A0A496XEQ7-F1
#
_cell.length_a   1.000
_cell.length_b   1.000
_cell.length_c   1.000
_cell.angle_alpha   90.00
_cell.angle_beta   90.00
_cell.angle_gamma   90.00
#
_symmetry.space_group_name_H-M   'P 1'
#
loop_
_entity.id
_entity.type
_entity.pdbx_description
1 polymer ?
#
loop_
_entity_poly.entity_id
_entity_poly.type
_entity_poly.pdbx_seq_one_letter_code
_entity_poly.pdbx_strand_id
1 'polypeptide(L)'
;MFESFFLGPRGENAAFFEQIWGDLLHRTLQHRRDTFSSDGELNIEPPDSEQFQAVGAEIEKFFSILQKEVPTFSNRYLGHMISDVSIPALIGNVAVLFCNPNLASKEVATAGLMFEMQAINELAKMVGFDSESARGHFTSGGTVANFEAFWRARYRMDHWMSM
;
A
#
# COMPACT_ATOMS: atom_id res chain seq x y z
N MET A 1 -7.39 22.36 -4.85
CA MET A 1 -6.57 22.20 -3.64
C MET A 1 -6.30 20.70 -3.43
N PHE A 2 -5.49 20.11 -4.32
CA PHE A 2 -5.06 18.70 -4.24
C PHE A 2 -3.53 18.56 -4.18
N GLU A 3 -2.81 19.65 -4.46
CA GLU A 3 -1.34 19.73 -4.47
C GLU A 3 -0.73 19.41 -3.11
N SER A 4 -1.44 19.70 -2.01
CA SER A 4 -1.05 19.35 -0.64
C SER A 4 -1.06 17.86 -0.34
N PHE A 5 -1.61 17.02 -1.23
CA PHE A 5 -1.61 15.57 -1.08
C PHE A 5 -0.45 14.86 -1.79
N PHE A 6 0.53 15.60 -2.32
CA PHE A 6 1.73 15.04 -2.94
C PHE A 6 2.96 15.55 -2.20
N LEU A 7 4.10 14.84 -2.24
CA LEU A 7 5.34 15.32 -1.63
C LEU A 7 5.87 16.57 -2.34
N GLY A 8 5.74 16.56 -3.66
CA GLY A 8 6.20 17.63 -4.52
C GLY A 8 7.62 17.40 -5.03
N PRO A 9 7.99 17.97 -6.21
CA PRO A 9 9.25 17.67 -6.88
C PRO A 9 10.51 18.02 -6.08
N ARG A 10 10.39 18.85 -5.04
CA ARG A 10 11.50 19.27 -4.16
C ARG A 10 11.22 18.94 -2.70
N GLY A 11 10.21 18.12 -2.41
CA GLY A 11 9.79 17.81 -1.04
C GLY A 11 9.11 18.99 -0.35
N GLU A 12 8.36 19.81 -1.09
CA GLU A 12 7.65 20.97 -0.58
C GLU A 12 6.73 20.64 0.61
N ASN A 13 6.16 19.42 0.64
CA ASN A 13 5.30 18.94 1.72
C ASN A 13 6.01 17.94 2.67
N ALA A 14 7.34 17.92 2.70
CA ALA A 14 8.10 16.97 3.53
C ALA A 14 7.75 17.06 5.02
N ALA A 15 7.65 18.26 5.59
CA ALA A 15 7.33 18.42 7.02
C ALA A 15 5.95 17.83 7.37
N PHE A 16 4.96 18.00 6.49
CA PHE A 16 3.64 17.40 6.66
C PHE A 16 3.68 15.88 6.58
N PHE A 17 4.44 15.33 5.63
CA PHE A 17 4.63 13.90 5.49
C PHE A 17 5.35 13.29 6.69
N GLU A 18 6.45 13.90 7.15
CA GLU A 18 7.23 13.46 8.31
C GLU A 18 6.38 13.43 9.59
N GLN A 19 5.53 14.44 9.80
CA GLN A 19 4.61 14.49 10.93
C GLN A 19 3.62 13.32 10.91
N ILE A 20 2.92 13.12 9.79
CA ILE A 20 1.92 12.03 9.67
C ILE A 20 2.60 10.66 9.79
N TRP A 21 3.77 10.51 9.18
CA TRP A 21 4.56 9.29 9.27
C TRP A 21 4.97 8.99 10.72
N GLY A 22 5.46 9.99 11.44
CA GLY A 22 5.82 9.86 12.85
C GLY A 22 4.63 9.47 13.72
N ASP A 23 3.47 10.10 13.52
CA ASP A 23 2.23 9.78 14.23
C ASP A 23 1.78 8.34 13.97
N LEU A 24 1.83 7.89 12.71
CA LEU A 24 1.49 6.51 12.34
C LEU A 24 2.45 5.51 13.00
N LEU A 25 3.76 5.74 12.90
CA LEU A 25 4.78 4.86 13.49
C LEU A 25 4.59 4.76 15.01
N HIS A 26 4.37 5.89 15.68
CA HIS A 26 4.14 5.92 17.12
C HIS A 26 2.91 5.10 17.52
N ARG A 27 1.78 5.27 16.82
CA ARG A 27 0.55 4.52 17.07
C ARG A 27 0.72 3.02 16.83
N THR A 28 1.43 2.64 15.77
CA THR A 28 1.75 1.24 15.48
C THR A 28 2.57 0.59 16.61
N LEU A 29 3.62 1.28 17.07
CA LEU A 29 4.46 0.79 18.16
C LEU A 29 3.70 0.72 19.49
N GLN A 30 2.87 1.73 19.77
CA GLN A 30 2.02 1.75 20.95
C GLN A 30 1.03 0.58 20.93
N HIS A 31 0.37 0.33 19.79
CA HIS A 31 -0.56 -0.79 19.66
C HIS A 31 0.09 -2.14 20.01
N ARG A 32 1.35 -2.35 19.59
CA ARG A 32 2.10 -3.57 19.95
C ARG A 32 2.38 -3.68 21.45
N ARG A 33 2.67 -2.57 22.14
CA ARG A 33 2.90 -2.56 23.59
C ARG A 33 1.61 -2.79 24.39
N ASP A 34 0.51 -2.24 23.91
CA ASP A 34 -0.78 -2.30 24.62
C ASP A 34 -1.48 -3.65 24.40
N THR A 35 -1.21 -4.31 23.28
CA THR A 35 -1.79 -5.62 22.94
C THR A 35 -1.19 -6.70 23.82
N PHE A 36 -2.02 -7.33 24.66
CA PHE A 36 -1.61 -8.31 25.67
C PHE A 36 -0.52 -7.78 26.61
N SER A 37 -0.69 -6.56 27.12
CA SER A 37 0.27 -5.90 28.02
C SER A 37 0.58 -6.64 29.33
N SER A 38 -0.18 -7.69 29.66
CA SER A 38 0.09 -8.60 30.77
C SER A 38 1.17 -9.65 30.45
N ASP A 39 1.48 -9.87 29.18
CA ASP A 39 2.50 -10.82 28.75
C ASP A 39 3.88 -10.28 29.12
N GLY A 40 4.76 -11.16 29.62
CA GLY A 40 6.12 -10.76 29.98
C GLY A 40 6.93 -10.33 28.76
N GLU A 41 7.78 -9.32 28.92
CA GLU A 41 8.69 -8.90 27.86
C GLU A 41 9.72 -10.01 27.56
N LEU A 42 9.99 -10.23 26.27
CA LEU A 42 11.13 -11.03 25.86
C LEU A 42 12.40 -10.22 26.11
N ASN A 43 13.39 -10.84 26.74
CA ASN A 43 14.71 -10.23 26.90
C ASN A 43 15.47 -10.26 25.57
N ILE A 44 15.18 -9.29 24.70
CA ILE A 44 15.85 -9.11 23.40
C ILE A 44 16.85 -7.98 23.57
N GLU A 45 18.13 -8.31 23.50
CA GLU A 45 19.20 -7.31 23.48
C GLU A 45 19.04 -6.39 22.25
N PRO A 46 19.21 -5.07 22.42
CA PRO A 46 19.20 -4.16 21.28
C PRO A 46 20.38 -4.48 20.35
N PRO A 47 20.31 -4.07 19.06
CA PRO A 47 21.44 -4.24 18.17
C PRO A 47 22.71 -3.60 18.73
N ASP A 48 23.85 -4.26 18.56
CA ASP A 48 25.14 -3.69 18.97
C ASP A 48 25.64 -2.63 17.96
N SER A 49 26.75 -1.96 18.28
CA SER A 49 27.29 -0.90 17.41
C SER A 49 27.72 -1.41 16.03
N GLU A 50 28.17 -2.66 15.93
CA GLU A 50 28.57 -3.26 14.65
C GLU A 50 27.33 -3.52 13.78
N GLN A 51 26.26 -4.05 14.36
CA GLN A 51 24.98 -4.27 13.70
C GLN A 51 24.34 -2.95 13.25
N PHE A 52 24.33 -1.92 14.10
CA PHE A 52 23.84 -0.59 13.71
C PHE A 52 24.64 0.00 12.54
N GLN A 53 25.97 -0.11 12.57
CA GLN A 53 26.82 0.37 11.48
C GLN A 53 26.60 -0.42 10.19
N ALA A 54 26.45 -1.76 10.28
CA ALA A 54 26.19 -2.61 9.13
C ALA A 54 24.86 -2.27 8.45
N VAL A 55 23.79 -2.10 9.23
CA VAL A 55 22.47 -1.69 8.71
C VAL A 55 22.54 -0.31 8.08
N GLY A 56 23.19 0.66 8.74
CA GLY A 56 23.38 2.00 8.18
C GLY A 56 24.13 1.99 6.85
N ALA A 57 25.21 1.21 6.75
CA ALA A 57 25.98 1.07 5.52
C ALA A 57 25.16 0.45 4.37
N GLU A 58 24.35 -0.58 4.64
CA GLU A 58 23.48 -1.16 3.63
C GLU A 58 22.33 -0.22 3.21
N ILE A 59 21.80 0.61 4.13
CA ILE A 59 20.82 1.65 3.79
C ILE A 59 21.43 2.67 2.81
N GLU A 60 22.63 3.18 3.09
CA GLU A 60 23.31 4.13 2.20
C GLU A 60 23.58 3.53 0.82
N LYS A 61 24.07 2.28 0.79
CA LYS A 61 24.29 1.55 -0.46
C LYS A 61 22.99 1.34 -1.23
N PHE A 62 21.90 0.97 -0.54
CA PHE A 62 20.58 0.83 -1.13
C PHE A 62 20.08 2.14 -1.73
N PHE A 63 20.18 3.26 -0.99
CA PHE A 63 19.80 4.58 -1.50
C PHE A 63 20.64 5.01 -2.71
N SER A 64 21.94 4.72 -2.72
CA SER A 64 22.80 5.01 -3.88
C SER A 64 22.36 4.28 -5.16
N ILE A 65 21.74 3.11 -5.01
CA ILE A 65 21.18 2.35 -6.13
C ILE A 65 19.84 2.97 -6.54
N LEU A 66 18.95 3.28 -5.59
CA LEU A 66 17.66 3.90 -5.88
C LEU A 66 17.79 5.27 -6.56
N GLN A 67 18.82 6.06 -6.22
CA GLN A 67 19.08 7.36 -6.87
C GLN A 67 19.41 7.26 -8.36
N LYS A 68 19.66 6.05 -8.90
CA LYS A 68 19.83 5.81 -10.34
C LYS A 68 18.50 5.72 -11.09
N GLU A 69 17.38 5.59 -10.38
CA GLU A 69 16.06 5.62 -10.97
C GLU A 69 15.79 6.96 -11.66
N VAL A 70 14.94 6.91 -12.69
CA VAL A 70 14.51 8.14 -13.36
C VAL A 70 13.66 8.95 -12.36
N PRO A 71 13.92 10.26 -12.16
CA PRO A 71 13.18 11.08 -11.19
C PRO A 71 11.76 11.40 -11.69
N THR A 72 10.86 10.41 -11.65
CA THR A 72 9.48 10.51 -12.15
C THR A 72 8.60 11.46 -11.34
N PHE A 73 9.00 11.81 -10.12
CA PHE A 73 8.40 12.88 -9.32
C PHE A 73 8.69 14.28 -9.87
N SER A 74 9.65 14.44 -10.79
CA SER A 74 10.00 15.73 -11.37
C SER A 74 9.01 16.16 -12.46
N ASN A 75 8.61 17.44 -12.46
CA ASN A 75 7.84 18.04 -13.56
C ASN A 75 8.58 18.02 -14.92
N ARG A 76 9.88 17.67 -14.93
CA ARG A 76 10.65 17.48 -16.17
C ARG A 76 10.38 16.12 -16.82
N TYR A 77 9.85 15.16 -16.09
CA TYR A 77 9.53 13.84 -16.60
C TYR A 77 8.17 13.85 -17.32
N LEU A 78 8.16 13.54 -18.61
CA LEU A 78 6.97 13.54 -19.46
C LEU A 78 6.91 12.26 -20.34
N GLY A 79 7.43 11.14 -19.81
CA GLY A 79 7.66 9.91 -20.57
C GLY A 79 6.49 8.92 -20.53
N HIS A 80 6.41 8.14 -19.45
CA HIS A 80 5.41 7.08 -19.28
C HIS A 80 4.32 7.47 -18.28
N MET A 81 3.31 6.60 -18.12
CA MET A 81 2.20 6.74 -17.16
C MET A 81 2.67 6.57 -15.70
N ILE A 82 3.50 7.49 -15.24
CA ILE A 82 4.06 7.51 -13.90
C ILE A 82 4.05 8.96 -13.43
N SER A 83 3.59 9.17 -12.21
CA SER A 83 3.59 10.46 -11.52
C SER A 83 4.08 10.27 -10.09
N ASP A 84 4.26 11.39 -9.38
CA ASP A 84 4.41 11.35 -7.93
C ASP A 84 3.22 10.61 -7.28
N VAL A 85 3.49 9.91 -6.18
CA VAL A 85 2.49 9.13 -5.44
C VAL A 85 1.89 10.03 -4.37
N SER A 86 0.56 9.95 -4.19
CA SER A 86 -0.09 10.76 -3.17
C SER A 86 0.33 10.32 -1.76
N ILE A 87 0.52 11.29 -0.86
CA ILE A 87 0.84 11.11 0.56
C ILE A 87 -0.14 10.12 1.23
N PRO A 88 -1.48 10.24 1.06
CA PRO A 88 -2.40 9.25 1.64
C PRO A 88 -2.17 7.82 1.15
N ALA A 89 -1.82 7.63 -0.12
CA ALA A 89 -1.52 6.30 -0.67
C ALA A 89 -0.21 5.73 -0.09
N LEU A 90 0.83 6.55 0.04
CA LEU A 90 2.09 6.17 0.69
C LEU A 90 1.86 5.75 2.15
N ILE A 91 1.19 6.62 2.93
CA ILE A 91 0.91 6.38 4.35
C ILE A 91 0.03 5.14 4.53
N GLY A 92 -1.04 5.00 3.75
CA GLY A 92 -1.93 3.85 3.81
C GLY A 92 -1.22 2.53 3.51
N ASN A 93 -0.37 2.51 2.47
CA ASN A 93 0.39 1.32 2.12
C ASN A 93 1.34 0.90 3.25
N VAL A 94 2.13 1.83 3.80
CA VAL A 94 3.08 1.50 4.87
C VAL A 94 2.37 1.16 6.18
N ALA A 95 1.23 1.80 6.48
CA ALA A 95 0.40 1.44 7.64
C ALA A 95 -0.02 -0.03 7.60
N VAL A 96 -0.46 -0.51 6.44
CA VAL A 96 -0.91 -1.90 6.25
C VAL A 96 0.28 -2.87 6.32
N LEU A 97 1.47 -2.49 5.84
CA LEU A 97 2.66 -3.34 5.89
C LEU A 97 3.07 -3.76 7.31
N PHE A 98 2.84 -2.92 8.31
CA PHE A 98 3.12 -3.28 9.72
C PHE A 98 2.24 -4.43 10.24
N CYS A 99 1.05 -4.59 9.67
CA CYS A 99 0.12 -5.68 9.96
C CYS A 99 0.31 -6.88 9.03
N ASN A 100 0.92 -6.68 7.86
CA ASN A 100 1.20 -7.68 6.84
C ASN A 100 0.02 -8.67 6.58
N PRO A 101 -1.21 -8.18 6.32
CA PRO A 101 -2.36 -9.05 6.16
C PRO A 101 -2.27 -9.85 4.86
N ASN A 102 -2.70 -11.12 4.91
CA ASN A 102 -2.87 -11.92 3.70
C ASN A 102 -4.32 -11.85 3.20
N LEU A 103 -4.58 -10.98 2.21
CA LEU A 103 -5.93 -10.75 1.66
C LEU A 103 -6.58 -12.02 1.07
N ALA A 104 -5.80 -13.07 0.76
CA ALA A 104 -6.37 -14.35 0.30
C ALA A 104 -7.12 -15.10 1.40
N SER A 105 -6.92 -14.76 2.68
CA SER A 105 -7.58 -15.42 3.81
C SER A 105 -8.26 -14.42 4.74
N LYS A 106 -9.57 -14.57 4.89
CA LYS A 106 -10.40 -13.70 5.73
C LYS A 106 -10.01 -13.72 7.21
N GLU A 107 -9.51 -14.85 7.69
CA GLU A 107 -9.15 -15.05 9.10
C GLU A 107 -7.97 -14.18 9.55
N VAL A 108 -7.10 -13.79 8.61
CA VAL A 108 -5.85 -13.05 8.87
C VAL A 108 -5.82 -11.66 8.23
N ALA A 109 -6.92 -11.25 7.58
CA ALA A 109 -6.98 -10.00 6.83
C ALA A 109 -8.31 -9.23 7.00
N THR A 110 -8.95 -9.33 8.16
CA THR A 110 -10.25 -8.68 8.45
C THR A 110 -10.29 -7.20 8.06
N ALA A 111 -9.31 -6.39 8.51
CA ALA A 111 -9.27 -4.96 8.19
C ALA A 111 -8.87 -4.70 6.73
N GLY A 112 -7.90 -5.45 6.20
CA GLY A 112 -7.47 -5.32 4.81
C GLY A 112 -8.60 -5.58 3.80
N LEU A 113 -9.37 -6.64 4.02
CA LEU A 113 -10.55 -6.97 3.21
C LEU A 113 -11.65 -5.92 3.33
N MET A 114 -11.83 -5.33 4.51
CA MET A 114 -12.78 -4.22 4.68
C MET A 114 -12.38 -3.01 3.83
N PHE A 115 -11.10 -2.63 3.84
CA PHE A 115 -10.59 -1.53 3.01
C PHE A 115 -10.69 -1.85 1.51
N GLU A 116 -10.37 -3.08 1.10
CA GLU A 116 -10.54 -3.52 -0.29
C GLU A 116 -12.00 -3.44 -0.74
N MET A 117 -12.94 -3.95 0.07
CA MET A 117 -14.37 -3.87 -0.24
C MET A 117 -14.86 -2.43 -0.36
N GLN A 118 -14.43 -1.54 0.54
CA GLN A 118 -14.78 -0.11 0.47
C GLN A 118 -14.25 0.51 -0.83
N ALA A 119 -12.98 0.26 -1.16
CA ALA A 119 -12.37 0.80 -2.38
C ALA A 119 -13.05 0.26 -3.65
N ILE A 120 -13.39 -1.03 -3.69
CA ILE A 120 -14.11 -1.65 -4.81
C ILE A 120 -15.51 -1.06 -4.96
N ASN A 121 -16.23 -0.80 -3.87
CA ASN A 121 -17.55 -0.18 -3.91
C ASN A 121 -17.48 1.27 -4.44
N GLU A 122 -16.48 2.04 -4.03
CA GLU A 122 -16.24 3.39 -4.57
C GLU A 122 -15.86 3.34 -6.05
N LEU A 123 -15.03 2.38 -6.48
CA LEU A 123 -14.69 2.17 -7.90
C LEU A 123 -15.92 1.77 -8.72
N ALA A 124 -16.77 0.87 -8.22
CA ALA A 124 -18.01 0.47 -8.87
C ALA A 124 -18.93 1.68 -9.09
N LYS A 125 -19.12 2.50 -8.06
CA LYS A 125 -19.89 3.74 -8.14
C LYS A 125 -19.30 4.72 -9.15
N MET A 126 -17.96 4.87 -9.17
CA MET A 126 -17.25 5.76 -10.09
C MET A 126 -17.50 5.41 -11.56
N VAL A 127 -17.59 4.12 -11.89
CA VAL A 127 -17.87 3.66 -13.27
C VAL A 127 -19.35 3.47 -13.57
N GLY A 128 -20.25 3.81 -12.63
CA GLY A 128 -21.70 3.78 -12.82
C GLY A 128 -22.38 2.45 -12.51
N PHE A 129 -21.71 1.51 -11.84
CA PHE A 129 -22.35 0.31 -11.31
C PHE A 129 -23.01 0.56 -9.95
N ASP A 130 -24.04 -0.22 -9.65
CA ASP A 130 -24.62 -0.27 -8.30
C ASP A 130 -23.64 -0.95 -7.33
N SER A 131 -23.19 -0.21 -6.32
CA SER A 131 -22.24 -0.69 -5.32
C SER A 131 -22.79 -1.81 -4.43
N GLU A 132 -24.12 -1.97 -4.32
CA GLU A 132 -24.70 -3.04 -3.51
C GLU A 132 -24.64 -4.40 -4.22
N SER A 133 -24.80 -4.42 -5.54
CA SER A 133 -24.76 -5.63 -6.37
C SER A 133 -23.40 -5.90 -7.02
N ALA A 134 -22.60 -4.87 -7.31
CA ALA A 134 -21.29 -5.02 -7.90
C ALA A 134 -20.31 -5.75 -6.96
N ARG A 135 -19.43 -6.57 -7.54
CA ARG A 135 -18.37 -7.28 -6.81
C ARG A 135 -17.07 -7.17 -7.60
N GLY A 136 -15.96 -7.10 -6.90
CA GLY A 136 -14.62 -7.02 -7.47
C GLY A 136 -13.55 -7.21 -6.40
N HIS A 137 -12.30 -7.24 -6.83
CA HIS A 137 -11.13 -7.27 -5.96
C HIS A 137 -9.96 -6.60 -6.70
N PHE A 138 -8.92 -6.23 -5.98
CA PHE A 138 -7.68 -5.80 -6.59
C PHE A 138 -6.91 -6.99 -7.16
N THR A 139 -6.18 -6.74 -8.24
CA THR A 139 -5.25 -7.68 -8.85
C THR A 139 -3.86 -7.06 -8.88
N SER A 140 -2.83 -7.83 -9.18
CA SER A 140 -1.44 -7.34 -9.28
C SER A 140 -1.22 -6.36 -10.46
N GLY A 141 -2.25 -6.03 -11.23
CA GLY A 141 -2.21 -5.05 -12.31
C GLY A 141 -3.28 -5.28 -13.36
N GLY A 142 -3.45 -4.32 -14.26
CA GLY A 142 -4.50 -4.34 -15.29
C GLY A 142 -4.45 -5.55 -16.22
N THR A 143 -3.28 -6.12 -16.47
CA THR A 143 -3.15 -7.35 -17.29
C THR A 143 -3.87 -8.54 -16.66
N VAL A 144 -3.73 -8.73 -15.34
CA VAL A 144 -4.40 -9.83 -14.63
C VAL A 144 -5.90 -9.55 -14.55
N ALA A 145 -6.31 -8.32 -14.26
CA ALA A 145 -7.72 -7.93 -14.29
C ALA A 145 -8.38 -8.22 -15.64
N ASN A 146 -7.71 -7.91 -16.75
CA ASN A 146 -8.21 -8.19 -18.10
C ASN A 146 -8.31 -9.70 -18.38
N PHE A 147 -7.33 -10.48 -17.93
CA PHE A 147 -7.35 -11.93 -18.07
C PHE A 147 -8.52 -12.55 -17.31
N GLU A 148 -8.75 -12.13 -16.06
CA GLU A 148 -9.89 -12.58 -15.26
C GLU A 148 -11.23 -12.17 -15.89
N ALA A 149 -11.34 -10.95 -16.43
CA ALA A 149 -12.53 -10.50 -17.14
C ALA A 149 -12.82 -11.37 -18.37
N PHE A 150 -11.81 -11.69 -19.17
CA PHE A 150 -11.94 -12.60 -20.31
C PHE A 150 -12.37 -14.00 -19.86
N TRP A 151 -11.75 -14.52 -18.79
CA TRP A 151 -12.11 -15.83 -18.24
C TRP A 151 -13.57 -15.85 -17.77
N ARG A 152 -14.05 -14.82 -17.07
CA ARG A 152 -15.45 -14.68 -16.66
C ARG A 152 -16.41 -14.65 -17.86
N ALA A 153 -16.06 -13.91 -18.91
CA ALA A 153 -16.86 -13.86 -20.14
C ALA A 153 -16.95 -15.23 -20.82
N ARG A 154 -15.82 -15.93 -20.96
CA ARG A 154 -15.78 -17.30 -21.51
C ARG A 154 -16.61 -18.27 -20.68
N TYR A 155 -16.43 -18.26 -19.37
CA TYR A 155 -17.18 -19.11 -18.44
C TYR A 155 -18.70 -18.90 -18.61
N ARG A 156 -19.16 -17.65 -18.67
CA ARG A 156 -20.58 -17.33 -18.86
C ARG A 156 -21.12 -17.87 -20.19
N MET A 157 -20.36 -17.75 -21.27
CA MET A 157 -20.74 -18.26 -22.59
C MET A 157 -20.85 -19.80 -22.59
N ASP A 158 -19.84 -20.48 -22.04
CA ASP A 158 -19.82 -21.95 -21.94
C ASP A 158 -21.03 -22.47 -21.16
N HIS A 159 -21.39 -21.81 -20.05
CA HIS A 159 -22.56 -22.17 -19.24
C HIS A 159 -23.87 -21.94 -19.99
N TRP A 160 -23.99 -20.84 -20.72
CA TRP A 160 -25.18 -20.55 -21.52
C TRP A 160 -25.41 -21.58 -22.63
N MET A 161 -24.35 -22.04 -23.30
CA MET A 161 -24.45 -23.07 -24.35
C MET A 161 -24.73 -24.47 -23.78
N SER A 162 -24.43 -24.71 -22.50
CA SER A 162 -24.66 -26.00 -21.83
C SER A 162 -26.07 -26.20 -21.28
N MET A 163 -26.88 -25.14 -21.23
CA MET A 163 -28.29 -25.15 -20.81
C MET A 163 -29.21 -25.27 -22.03
#